data_AF-A0A2V8FYZ4-F1
#
_entry.id   AF-A0A2V8FYZ4-F1
#
_cell.length_a   1.000
_cell.length_b   1.000
_cell.length_c   1.000
_cell.angle_alpha   90.00
_cell.angle_beta   90.00
_cell.angle_gamma   90.00
#
_symmetry.space_group_name_H-M   'P 1'
#
loop_
_entity.id
_entity.type
_entity.pdbx_description
1 polymer ?
#
loop_
_entity_poly.entity_id
_entity_poly.type
_entity_poly.pdbx_seq_one_letter_code
_entity_poly.pdbx_strand_id
1 'polypeptide(L)'
;YDLSTRITGPTFTRIFNKPGRKLKHVIQPTLALQRTSPIDNFDRIVKLDGNDWIVGRVTRATYGVTNRLYAKKDTAREILSVSVSQTYYTDENAAKYDLQYQSSTFNPLQPDGTVLLPPSHLSPVAILVHVAPTTLMDASFRTEYDTQAHALRTIAASGSYVKSSWLVASAGWSQRRFIPNLSGFNNPLFASNYINADATLKAPGKGYGGTYSFNYDVRRSLFMNQRWVAYYNSQCCGVAVEYQSFNYSGTTLNIGVVQDHRFNISFTLAGIGSFSNLLGSFGGQQGR
;
A
#
# COMPACT_ATOMS: atom_id res chain seq x y z
N TYR A 1 20.13 21.14 12.46
CA TYR A 1 20.07 19.93 13.31
C TYR A 1 18.61 19.58 13.57
N ASP A 2 18.36 18.32 13.89
CA ASP A 2 17.04 17.79 14.23
C ASP A 2 17.11 17.13 15.61
N LEU A 3 16.24 17.57 16.52
CA LEU A 3 16.14 17.02 17.87
C LEU A 3 14.82 16.29 18.01
N SER A 4 14.84 15.01 18.38
CA SER A 4 13.63 14.22 18.59
C SER A 4 13.60 13.56 19.96
N THR A 5 12.40 13.43 20.52
CA THR A 5 12.12 12.63 21.71
C THR A 5 10.83 11.85 21.52
N ARG A 6 10.79 10.63 22.04
CA ARG A 6 9.62 9.75 21.96
C ARG A 6 9.25 9.25 23.34
N ILE A 7 8.00 9.47 23.69
CA ILE A 7 7.39 9.14 24.97
C ILE A 7 6.31 8.11 24.71
N THR A 8 6.38 6.99 25.43
CA THR A 8 5.27 6.04 25.52
C THR A 8 4.53 6.33 26.82
N GLY A 9 3.24 6.63 26.72
CA GLY A 9 2.39 6.92 27.87
C GLY A 9 2.12 5.67 28.73
N PRO A 10 1.35 5.82 29.81
CA PRO A 10 0.95 4.68 30.63
C PRO A 10 0.21 3.65 29.77
N THR A 11 0.65 2.40 29.85
CA THR A 11 0.04 1.31 29.10
C THR A 11 -1.10 0.71 29.91
N PHE A 12 -2.31 0.79 29.40
CA PHE A 12 -3.49 0.17 30.03
C PHE A 12 -3.66 -1.24 29.49
N THR A 13 -3.94 -2.19 30.37
CA THR A 13 -4.14 -3.59 29.99
C THR A 13 -5.39 -4.15 30.63
N ARG A 14 -6.19 -4.88 29.86
CA ARG A 14 -7.30 -5.69 30.36
C ARG A 14 -7.19 -7.12 29.84
N ILE A 15 -7.32 -8.09 30.73
CA ILE A 15 -7.33 -9.51 30.40
C ILE A 15 -8.77 -10.01 30.46
N PHE A 16 -9.24 -10.60 29.36
CA PHE A 16 -10.52 -11.28 29.29
C PHE A 16 -10.27 -12.78 29.34
N ASN A 17 -10.85 -13.45 30.33
CA ASN A 17 -10.75 -14.88 30.52
C ASN A 17 -12.12 -15.54 30.32
N LYS A 18 -12.26 -16.37 29.30
CA LYS A 18 -13.43 -17.21 29.05
C LYS A 18 -12.99 -18.67 28.96
N PRO A 19 -13.84 -19.66 29.29
CA PRO A 19 -13.48 -21.08 29.13
C PRO A 19 -12.94 -21.35 27.72
N GLY A 20 -11.71 -21.87 27.63
CA GLY A 20 -11.04 -22.17 26.36
C GLY A 20 -10.49 -20.97 25.57
N ARG A 21 -10.60 -19.72 26.04
CA ARG A 21 -10.08 -18.53 25.35
C ARG A 21 -9.59 -17.44 26.32
N LYS A 22 -8.31 -17.07 26.22
CA LYS A 22 -7.73 -15.93 26.95
C LYS A 22 -7.32 -14.84 25.97
N LEU A 23 -7.86 -13.64 26.15
CA LEU A 23 -7.54 -12.45 25.37
C LEU A 23 -6.91 -11.38 26.26
N LYS A 24 -5.89 -10.68 25.77
CA LYS A 24 -5.29 -9.52 26.43
C LYS A 24 -5.43 -8.31 25.50
N HIS A 25 -6.14 -7.29 25.94
CA HIS A 25 -6.23 -6.00 25.27
C HIS A 25 -5.26 -5.03 25.93
N VAL A 26 -4.49 -4.32 25.11
CA VAL A 26 -3.48 -3.34 25.51
C VAL A 26 -3.77 -2.03 24.80
N ILE A 27 -3.78 -0.93 25.55
CA ILE A 27 -3.93 0.43 25.04
C ILE A 27 -2.64 1.18 25.35
N GLN A 28 -1.96 1.65 24.31
CA GLN A 28 -0.67 2.31 24.41
C GLN A 28 -0.72 3.70 23.76
N PRO A 29 -0.85 4.75 24.56
CA PRO A 29 -0.69 6.13 24.10
C PRO A 29 0.79 6.41 23.77
N THR A 30 1.03 7.26 22.77
CA THR A 30 2.38 7.71 22.39
C THR A 30 2.39 9.19 22.07
N LEU A 31 3.49 9.86 22.39
CA LEU A 31 3.80 11.22 21.99
C LEU A 31 5.23 11.26 21.47
N ALA A 32 5.45 11.80 20.28
CA ALA A 32 6.77 12.11 19.76
C ALA A 32 6.86 13.61 19.51
N LEU A 33 7.94 14.23 19.96
CA LEU A 33 8.25 15.63 19.70
C LEU A 33 9.51 15.69 18.85
N GLN A 34 9.48 16.51 17.80
CA GLN A 34 10.61 16.72 16.91
C GLN A 34 10.78 18.22 16.65
N ARG A 35 12.01 18.72 16.67
CA ARG A 35 12.35 20.12 16.42
C ARG A 35 13.38 20.23 15.30
N THR A 36 12.97 20.84 14.20
CA THR A 36 13.86 21.19 13.09
C THR A 36 14.44 22.58 13.31
N SER A 37 15.77 22.72 13.15
CA SER A 37 16.44 24.01 13.17
C SER A 37 15.93 24.97 12.07
N PRO A 38 16.19 26.28 12.17
CA PRO A 38 15.87 27.22 11.09
C PRO A 38 16.50 26.83 9.75
N ILE A 39 15.79 27.13 8.67
CA ILE A 39 16.22 27.03 7.27
C ILE A 39 15.71 28.31 6.61
N ASP A 40 16.54 29.36 6.62
CA ASP A 40 16.09 30.71 6.27
C ASP A 40 15.96 30.94 4.76
N ASN A 41 16.50 30.04 3.94
CA ASN A 41 16.48 30.08 2.48
C ASN A 41 15.51 29.07 1.86
N PHE A 42 14.50 28.58 2.61
CA PHE A 42 13.60 27.51 2.15
C PHE A 42 13.00 27.76 0.76
N ASP A 43 12.51 28.97 0.49
CA ASP A 43 11.90 29.35 -0.81
C ASP A 43 12.90 29.47 -1.97
N ARG A 44 14.21 29.55 -1.65
CA ARG A 44 15.30 29.61 -2.64
C ARG A 44 15.90 28.24 -2.94
N ILE A 45 15.56 27.23 -2.16
CA ILE A 45 16.02 25.86 -2.40
C ILE A 45 15.21 25.30 -3.57
N VAL A 46 15.91 24.95 -4.65
CA VAL A 46 15.32 24.21 -5.77
C VAL A 46 14.88 22.85 -5.24
N LYS A 47 13.61 22.51 -5.46
CA LYS A 47 13.02 21.28 -4.94
C LYS A 47 13.30 20.12 -5.88
N LEU A 48 14.27 19.28 -5.53
CA LEU A 48 14.69 18.12 -6.31
C LEU A 48 14.32 16.80 -5.63
N ASP A 49 14.46 16.73 -4.30
CA ASP A 49 14.14 15.55 -3.52
C ASP A 49 13.32 15.86 -2.25
N GLY A 50 13.05 14.84 -1.43
CA GLY A 50 12.27 14.98 -0.20
C GLY A 50 12.88 15.88 0.86
N ASN A 51 14.22 16.02 0.90
CA ASN A 51 14.91 16.84 1.89
C ASN A 51 14.75 18.33 1.61
N ASP A 52 14.62 18.69 0.34
CA ASP A 52 14.42 20.09 -0.08
C ASP A 52 13.07 20.65 0.41
N TRP A 53 12.14 19.79 0.83
CA TRP A 53 10.83 20.17 1.35
C TRP A 53 10.75 20.26 2.87
N ILE A 54 11.88 20.09 3.57
CA ILE A 54 11.93 20.25 5.02
C ILE A 54 11.79 21.73 5.38
N VAL A 55 10.66 22.08 6.01
CA VAL A 55 10.42 23.43 6.56
C VAL A 55 11.22 23.59 7.86
N GLY A 56 12.01 24.65 7.95
CA GLY A 56 12.81 24.98 9.14
C GLY A 56 12.01 25.68 10.23
N ARG A 57 12.57 25.78 11.45
CA ARG A 57 11.96 26.43 12.62
C ARG A 57 10.64 25.77 13.09
N VAL A 58 10.42 24.51 12.73
CA VAL A 58 9.18 23.80 13.05
C VAL A 58 9.38 22.84 14.22
N THR A 59 8.44 22.86 15.17
CA THR A 59 8.24 21.77 16.12
C THR A 59 7.05 20.94 15.66
N ARG A 60 7.25 19.62 15.59
CA ARG A 60 6.20 18.64 15.31
C ARG A 60 5.89 17.85 16.58
N ALA A 61 4.62 17.68 16.87
CA ALA A 61 4.13 16.87 17.97
C ALA A 61 3.19 15.79 17.43
N THR A 62 3.69 14.57 17.29
CA THR A 62 2.92 13.42 16.84
C THR A 62 2.35 12.69 18.05
N TYR A 63 1.04 12.71 18.19
CA TYR A 63 0.33 11.97 19.23
C TYR A 63 -0.48 10.85 18.62
N GLY A 64 -0.68 9.78 19.40
CA GLY A 64 -1.45 8.65 18.94
C GLY A 64 -1.77 7.65 20.03
N VAL A 65 -2.62 6.69 19.68
CA VAL A 65 -2.98 5.56 20.52
C VAL A 65 -2.97 4.29 19.69
N THR A 66 -2.32 3.26 20.21
CA THR A 66 -2.35 1.93 19.63
C THR A 66 -3.10 0.97 20.56
N ASN A 67 -4.14 0.34 20.03
CA ASN A 67 -4.89 -0.74 20.66
C ASN A 67 -4.38 -2.07 20.10
N ARG A 68 -3.91 -2.98 20.95
CA ARG A 68 -3.47 -4.32 20.56
C ARG A 68 -4.30 -5.38 21.26
N LEU A 69 -4.73 -6.38 20.52
CA LEU A 69 -5.39 -7.57 21.05
C LEU A 69 -4.50 -8.77 20.84
N TYR A 70 -4.18 -9.44 21.94
CA TYR A 70 -3.43 -10.68 21.95
C TYR A 70 -4.35 -11.84 22.29
N ALA A 71 -4.26 -12.93 21.51
CA ALA A 71 -4.89 -14.19 21.85
C ALA A 71 -3.83 -15.16 22.38
N LYS A 72 -4.14 -15.87 23.47
CA LYS A 72 -3.30 -16.96 23.97
C LYS A 72 -3.97 -18.29 23.64
N LYS A 73 -3.29 -19.12 22.85
CA LYS A 73 -3.56 -20.55 22.70
C LYS A 73 -2.45 -21.31 23.42
N ASP A 74 -1.29 -21.43 22.79
CA ASP A 74 -0.06 -21.99 23.39
C ASP A 74 0.92 -20.85 23.74
N THR A 75 1.18 -19.98 22.76
CA THR A 75 1.90 -18.71 22.92
C THR A 75 0.95 -17.52 22.78
N ALA A 76 1.31 -16.38 23.38
CA ALA A 76 0.57 -15.13 23.18
C ALA A 76 0.93 -14.55 21.82
N ARG A 77 -0.07 -14.36 20.96
CA ARG A 77 0.07 -13.81 19.60
C ARG A 77 -0.80 -12.58 19.46
N GLU A 78 -0.26 -11.54 18.83
CA GLU A 78 -1.07 -10.39 18.41
C GLU A 78 -2.01 -10.85 17.30
N ILE A 79 -3.30 -10.54 17.41
CA ILE A 79 -4.32 -10.88 16.41
C ILE A 79 -4.96 -9.65 15.77
N LEU A 80 -4.86 -8.50 16.43
CA LEU A 80 -5.36 -7.23 15.96
C LEU A 80 -4.50 -6.11 16.56
N SER A 81 -4.10 -5.16 15.74
CA SER A 81 -3.54 -3.88 16.16
C SER A 81 -4.22 -2.76 15.40
N VAL A 82 -4.68 -1.75 16.13
CA VAL A 82 -5.32 -0.54 15.59
C VAL A 82 -4.57 0.65 16.13
N SER A 83 -3.90 1.39 15.25
CA SER A 83 -3.17 2.61 15.57
C SER A 83 -3.88 3.81 14.95
N VAL A 84 -4.13 4.83 15.77
CA VAL A 84 -4.66 6.12 15.34
C VAL A 84 -3.65 7.17 15.76
N SER A 85 -3.22 8.02 14.84
CA SER A 85 -2.22 9.06 15.11
C SER A 85 -2.44 10.31 14.29
N GLN A 86 -2.00 11.44 14.83
CA GLN A 86 -2.07 12.74 14.19
C GLN A 86 -0.85 13.57 14.62
N THR A 87 -0.37 14.41 13.72
CA THR A 87 0.76 15.31 13.97
C THR A 87 0.26 16.74 13.99
N TYR A 88 0.65 17.46 15.04
CA TYR A 88 0.54 18.91 15.13
C TYR A 88 1.87 19.55 14.73
N TYR A 89 1.82 20.68 14.02
CA TYR A 89 2.99 21.45 13.57
C TYR A 89 2.87 22.87 14.10
N THR A 90 3.96 23.45 14.62
CA THR A 90 3.97 24.88 14.99
C THR A 90 3.89 25.82 13.79
N ASP A 91 4.21 25.32 12.60
CA ASP A 91 4.09 26.03 11.32
C ASP A 91 3.21 25.19 10.39
N GLU A 92 2.11 25.78 9.92
CA GLU A 92 1.14 25.16 9.02
C GLU A 92 1.72 24.77 7.65
N ASN A 93 2.82 25.40 7.23
CA ASN A 93 3.48 25.04 5.97
C ASN A 93 4.14 23.66 6.05
N ALA A 94 4.61 23.24 7.22
CA ALA A 94 5.19 21.91 7.37
C ALA A 94 4.18 20.78 7.18
N ALA A 95 2.91 21.00 7.53
CA ALA A 95 1.85 20.01 7.33
C ALA A 95 1.62 19.68 5.85
N LYS A 96 1.95 20.61 4.93
CA LYS A 96 1.84 20.42 3.48
C LYS A 96 2.90 19.46 2.92
N TYR A 97 4.04 19.34 3.60
CA TYR A 97 5.24 18.65 3.11
C TYR A 97 5.63 17.42 3.95
N ASP A 98 4.75 16.96 4.85
CA ASP A 98 5.07 15.82 5.70
C ASP A 98 4.86 14.48 4.98
N LEU A 99 5.96 13.93 4.48
CA LEU A 99 6.03 12.65 3.78
C LEU A 99 5.60 11.42 4.61
N GLN A 100 5.42 11.56 5.93
CA GLN A 100 4.84 10.50 6.77
C GLN A 100 3.38 10.21 6.37
N TYR A 101 2.69 11.20 5.78
CA TYR A 101 1.32 11.07 5.31
C TYR A 101 1.32 10.89 3.79
N GLN A 102 0.73 9.79 3.32
CA GLN A 102 0.68 9.50 1.89
C GLN A 102 -0.14 10.51 1.09
N SER A 103 -1.06 11.19 1.79
CA SER A 103 -1.84 12.28 1.22
C SER A 103 -1.20 13.65 1.41
N SER A 104 0.06 13.75 1.85
CA SER A 104 0.81 15.00 1.77
C SER A 104 1.01 15.34 0.31
N THR A 105 0.02 16.01 -0.26
CA THR A 105 0.14 16.63 -1.56
C THR A 105 0.97 17.87 -1.34
N PHE A 106 2.07 18.02 -2.08
CA PHE A 106 2.59 19.34 -2.41
C PHE A 106 1.38 20.16 -2.81
N ASN A 107 0.87 21.02 -1.93
CA ASN A 107 -0.37 21.75 -2.16
C ASN A 107 -0.02 22.76 -3.25
N PRO A 108 -0.26 22.46 -4.54
CA PRO A 108 0.08 23.42 -5.55
C PRO A 108 -0.95 24.53 -5.36
N LEU A 109 -0.51 25.78 -5.37
CA LEU A 109 -1.46 26.86 -5.62
C LEU A 109 -2.29 26.43 -6.84
N GLN A 110 -3.61 26.53 -6.74
CA GLN A 110 -4.42 26.29 -7.92
C GLN A 110 -3.92 27.21 -9.04
N PRO A 111 -4.07 26.84 -10.32
CA PRO A 111 -3.63 27.68 -11.44
C PRO A 111 -4.19 29.11 -11.38
N ASP A 112 -5.33 29.31 -10.71
CA ASP A 112 -6.00 30.59 -10.46
C ASP A 112 -5.60 31.29 -9.14
N GLY A 113 -4.62 30.75 -8.41
CA GLY A 113 -4.14 31.28 -7.13
C GLY A 113 -5.08 31.04 -5.94
N THR A 114 -6.19 30.32 -6.12
CA THR A 114 -7.15 30.08 -5.04
C THR A 114 -6.68 29.01 -4.07
N VAL A 115 -7.01 29.21 -2.79
CA VAL A 115 -6.76 28.26 -1.69
C VAL A 115 -8.11 27.61 -1.33
N LEU A 116 -8.25 26.31 -1.60
CA LEU A 116 -9.51 25.58 -1.35
C LEU A 116 -9.80 25.35 0.13
N LEU A 117 -8.75 25.10 0.92
CA LEU A 117 -8.79 25.01 2.37
C LEU A 117 -7.61 25.78 2.95
N PRO A 118 -7.83 26.57 4.01
CA PRO A 118 -6.74 27.27 4.68
C PRO A 118 -5.73 26.24 5.20
N PRO A 119 -4.43 26.57 5.22
CA PRO A 119 -3.43 25.69 5.80
C PRO A 119 -3.79 25.33 7.25
N SER A 120 -3.30 24.18 7.71
CA SER A 120 -3.61 23.67 9.04
C SER A 120 -2.34 23.32 9.78
N HIS A 121 -2.35 23.58 11.07
CA HIS A 121 -1.37 23.04 12.00
C HIS A 121 -1.54 21.54 12.25
N LEU A 122 -2.56 20.88 11.68
CA LEU A 122 -2.83 19.47 11.88
C LEU A 122 -2.63 18.68 10.59
N SER A 123 -1.99 17.52 10.71
CA SER A 123 -2.04 16.50 9.67
C SER A 123 -3.44 15.88 9.60
N PRO A 124 -3.74 15.12 8.54
CA PRO A 124 -4.80 14.11 8.59
C PRO A 124 -4.58 13.15 9.77
N VAL A 125 -5.67 12.56 10.23
CA VAL A 125 -5.62 11.45 11.19
C VAL A 125 -5.26 10.18 10.41
N ALA A 126 -4.06 9.65 10.66
CA ALA A 126 -3.63 8.38 10.11
C ALA A 126 -4.18 7.22 10.95
N ILE A 127 -4.84 6.29 10.26
CA ILE A 127 -5.40 5.07 10.85
C ILE A 127 -4.71 3.89 10.18
N LEU A 128 -4.11 3.02 11.00
CA LEU A 128 -3.46 1.80 10.56
C LEU A 128 -4.03 0.63 11.35
N VAL A 129 -4.44 -0.41 10.64
CA VAL A 129 -5.00 -1.64 11.21
C VAL A 129 -4.21 -2.82 10.66
N HIS A 130 -3.85 -3.73 11.56
CA HIS A 130 -3.20 -4.98 11.23
C HIS A 130 -3.98 -6.13 11.88
N VAL A 131 -4.28 -7.18 11.12
CA VAL A 131 -5.15 -8.28 11.54
C VAL A 131 -4.48 -9.60 11.16
N ALA A 132 -4.14 -10.40 12.16
CA ALA A 132 -3.50 -11.70 11.99
C ALA A 132 -4.18 -12.72 12.92
N PRO A 133 -5.37 -13.24 12.57
CA PRO A 133 -6.18 -14.06 13.48
C PRO A 133 -5.70 -15.51 13.57
N THR A 134 -5.08 -16.03 12.51
CA THR A 134 -4.45 -17.36 12.44
C THR A 134 -3.01 -17.25 11.95
N THR A 135 -2.22 -18.33 11.95
CA THR A 135 -0.88 -18.31 11.31
C THR A 135 -0.96 -18.40 9.78
N LEU A 136 -2.17 -18.57 9.25
CA LEU A 136 -2.45 -18.71 7.83
C LEU A 136 -2.95 -17.40 7.22
N MET A 137 -3.28 -16.40 8.03
CA MET A 137 -3.95 -15.16 7.61
C MET A 137 -3.21 -13.96 8.14
N ASP A 138 -2.94 -13.02 7.25
CA ASP A 138 -2.38 -11.71 7.55
C ASP A 138 -3.11 -10.65 6.72
N ALA A 139 -3.46 -9.51 7.32
CA ALA A 139 -4.15 -8.44 6.63
C ALA A 139 -3.77 -7.07 7.20
N SER A 140 -3.70 -6.07 6.33
CA SER A 140 -3.45 -4.69 6.68
C SER A 140 -4.51 -3.77 6.09
N PHE A 141 -4.84 -2.71 6.81
CA PHE A 141 -5.67 -1.64 6.33
C PHE A 141 -5.08 -0.31 6.77
N ARG A 142 -5.09 0.69 5.90
CA ARG A 142 -4.60 2.03 6.19
C ARG A 142 -5.48 3.07 5.51
N THR A 143 -5.71 4.16 6.22
CA THR A 143 -6.41 5.31 5.67
C THR A 143 -6.03 6.59 6.39
N GLU A 144 -6.28 7.72 5.75
CA GLU A 144 -6.04 9.05 6.28
C GLU A 144 -7.34 9.85 6.25
N TYR A 145 -7.80 10.29 7.41
CA TYR A 145 -8.99 11.12 7.55
C TYR A 145 -8.60 12.59 7.66
N ASP A 146 -9.11 13.40 6.74
CA ASP A 146 -8.94 14.84 6.75
C ASP A 146 -9.93 15.49 7.72
N THR A 147 -9.42 16.25 8.70
CA THR A 147 -10.25 16.93 9.70
C THR A 147 -10.89 18.23 9.21
N GLN A 148 -10.36 18.86 8.15
CA GLN A 148 -10.94 20.07 7.55
C GLN A 148 -11.95 19.73 6.45
N ALA A 149 -11.61 18.77 5.59
CA ALA A 149 -12.48 18.31 4.50
C ALA A 149 -13.52 17.27 4.95
N HIS A 150 -13.39 16.75 6.18
CA HIS A 150 -14.24 15.70 6.75
C HIS A 150 -14.36 14.45 5.85
N ALA A 151 -13.28 14.08 5.18
CA ALA A 151 -13.25 13.02 4.17
C ALA A 151 -12.02 12.12 4.32
N LEU A 152 -12.18 10.85 3.97
CA LEU A 152 -11.03 9.95 3.81
C LEU A 152 -10.30 10.30 2.51
N ARG A 153 -8.98 10.47 2.57
CA ARG A 153 -8.14 10.87 1.45
C ARG A 153 -7.69 9.65 0.64
N THR A 154 -6.89 8.80 1.26
CA THR A 154 -6.39 7.54 0.69
C THR A 154 -6.88 6.37 1.53
N ILE A 155 -7.15 5.25 0.87
CA ILE A 155 -7.58 4.01 1.50
C ILE A 155 -6.78 2.88 0.86
N ALA A 156 -6.22 1.99 1.66
CA ALA A 156 -5.66 0.75 1.14
C ALA A 156 -5.92 -0.40 2.12
N ALA A 157 -6.24 -1.55 1.56
CA ALA A 157 -6.39 -2.80 2.27
C ALA A 157 -5.60 -3.87 1.54
N SER A 158 -4.95 -4.77 2.26
CA SER A 158 -4.33 -5.95 1.68
C SER A 158 -4.45 -7.12 2.64
N GLY A 159 -4.35 -8.32 2.09
CA GLY A 159 -4.28 -9.52 2.91
C GLY A 159 -3.72 -10.69 2.15
N SER A 160 -3.24 -11.66 2.91
CA SER A 160 -2.70 -12.92 2.42
C SER A 160 -3.28 -14.10 3.18
N TYR A 161 -3.38 -15.22 2.47
CA TYR A 161 -3.78 -16.51 2.99
C TYR A 161 -2.79 -17.58 2.53
N VAL A 162 -2.14 -18.24 3.48
CA VAL A 162 -1.16 -19.30 3.20
C VAL A 162 -1.59 -20.56 3.92
N LYS A 163 -1.98 -21.59 3.16
CA LYS A 163 -2.34 -22.90 3.69
C LYS A 163 -1.41 -23.97 3.14
N SER A 164 -0.42 -24.33 3.94
CA SER A 164 0.61 -25.32 3.62
C SER A 164 1.29 -24.98 2.28
N SER A 165 1.75 -25.99 1.53
CA SER A 165 2.37 -25.80 0.22
C SER A 165 1.38 -25.70 -0.94
N TRP A 166 0.08 -25.92 -0.71
CA TRP A 166 -0.91 -26.12 -1.78
C TRP A 166 -1.71 -24.87 -2.13
N LEU A 167 -1.83 -23.90 -1.21
CA LEU A 167 -2.54 -22.64 -1.45
C LEU A 167 -1.77 -21.47 -0.84
N VAL A 168 -1.43 -20.52 -1.70
CA VAL A 168 -0.99 -19.18 -1.33
C VAL A 168 -1.88 -18.22 -2.10
N ALA A 169 -2.53 -17.28 -1.42
CA ALA A 169 -3.32 -16.25 -2.08
C ALA A 169 -3.08 -14.90 -1.41
N SER A 170 -3.08 -13.84 -2.20
CA SER A 170 -3.02 -12.48 -1.70
C SER A 170 -3.95 -11.59 -2.52
N ALA A 171 -4.49 -10.56 -1.87
CA ALA A 171 -5.31 -9.55 -2.52
C ALA A 171 -5.04 -8.19 -1.89
N GLY A 172 -5.14 -7.17 -2.72
CA GLY A 172 -5.00 -5.78 -2.34
C GLY A 172 -6.05 -4.93 -3.02
N TRP A 173 -6.44 -3.87 -2.34
CA TRP A 173 -7.29 -2.81 -2.84
C TRP A 173 -6.70 -1.48 -2.41
N SER A 174 -6.68 -0.51 -3.31
CA SER A 174 -6.27 0.85 -2.98
C SER A 174 -7.12 1.87 -3.72
N GLN A 175 -7.39 2.98 -3.04
CA GLN A 175 -8.17 4.07 -3.57
C GLN A 175 -7.58 5.42 -3.14
N ARG A 176 -7.41 6.32 -4.11
CA ARG A 176 -7.24 7.74 -3.86
C ARG A 176 -8.53 8.46 -4.25
N ARG A 177 -9.19 9.10 -3.28
CA ARG A 177 -10.49 9.73 -3.52
C ARG A 177 -10.37 11.07 -4.25
N PHE A 178 -11.45 11.48 -4.90
CA PHE A 178 -11.64 12.85 -5.35
C PHE A 178 -12.36 13.62 -4.23
N ILE A 179 -11.82 14.77 -3.84
CA ILE A 179 -12.34 15.63 -2.78
C ILE A 179 -12.30 17.08 -3.31
N PRO A 180 -13.45 17.65 -3.72
CA PRO A 180 -13.49 18.93 -4.42
C PRO A 180 -12.81 20.09 -3.68
N ASN A 181 -12.94 20.12 -2.36
CA ASN A 181 -12.46 21.22 -1.52
C ASN A 181 -11.04 20.99 -0.99
N LEU A 182 -10.35 19.92 -1.39
CA LEU A 182 -9.02 19.62 -0.88
C LEU A 182 -8.00 19.67 -2.01
N SER A 183 -7.06 20.61 -1.92
CA SER A 183 -5.97 20.73 -2.88
C SER A 183 -5.21 19.41 -3.06
N GLY A 184 -4.90 19.08 -4.31
CA GLY A 184 -4.26 17.81 -4.66
C GLY A 184 -5.20 16.60 -4.67
N PHE A 185 -6.44 16.74 -4.16
CA PHE A 185 -7.53 15.76 -4.29
C PHE A 185 -8.72 16.31 -5.10
N ASN A 186 -8.69 17.58 -5.46
CA ASN A 186 -9.70 18.34 -6.20
C ASN A 186 -9.62 18.18 -7.73
N ASN A 187 -8.75 17.31 -8.25
CA ASN A 187 -8.72 16.97 -9.66
C ASN A 187 -9.20 15.52 -9.85
N PRO A 188 -10.32 15.29 -10.56
CA PRO A 188 -10.81 13.94 -10.76
C PRO A 188 -9.80 13.09 -11.52
N LEU A 189 -8.90 13.63 -12.33
CA LEU A 189 -7.87 12.85 -13.04
C LEU A 189 -6.87 12.16 -12.10
N PHE A 190 -6.67 12.67 -10.88
CA PHE A 190 -5.73 12.11 -9.91
C PHE A 190 -6.36 11.07 -8.96
N ALA A 191 -7.69 10.94 -8.98
CA ALA A 191 -8.35 9.87 -8.24
C ALA A 191 -8.03 8.49 -8.86
N SER A 192 -7.85 7.48 -8.01
CA SER A 192 -7.50 6.13 -8.43
C SER A 192 -8.29 5.08 -7.66
N ASN A 193 -8.49 3.91 -8.27
CA ASN A 193 -9.13 2.77 -7.63
C ASN A 193 -8.61 1.48 -8.26
N TYR A 194 -7.77 0.76 -7.53
CA TYR A 194 -7.07 -0.44 -8.02
C TYR A 194 -7.36 -1.63 -7.14
N ILE A 195 -7.51 -2.79 -7.77
CA ILE A 195 -7.52 -4.09 -7.12
C ILE A 195 -6.38 -4.91 -7.71
N ASN A 196 -5.63 -5.57 -6.84
CA ASN A 196 -4.65 -6.56 -7.24
C ASN A 196 -4.95 -7.88 -6.53
N ALA A 197 -4.68 -9.00 -7.18
CA ALA A 197 -4.74 -10.29 -6.52
C ALA A 197 -3.77 -11.26 -7.16
N ASP A 198 -3.33 -12.22 -6.36
CA ASP A 198 -2.55 -13.37 -6.78
C ASP A 198 -3.02 -14.62 -6.04
N ALA A 199 -2.99 -15.75 -6.71
CA ALA A 199 -3.31 -17.04 -6.14
C ALA A 199 -2.45 -18.11 -6.80
N THR A 200 -1.71 -18.85 -5.97
CA THR A 200 -0.97 -20.05 -6.36
C THR A 200 -1.65 -21.27 -5.76
N LEU A 201 -2.01 -22.21 -6.62
CA LEU A 201 -2.52 -23.52 -6.27
C LEU A 201 -1.51 -24.58 -6.69
N LYS A 202 -1.19 -25.51 -5.79
CA LYS A 202 -0.36 -26.68 -6.10
C LYS A 202 -1.12 -27.94 -5.70
N ALA A 203 -1.25 -28.91 -6.60
CA ALA A 203 -1.90 -30.17 -6.27
C ALA A 203 -0.96 -31.01 -5.38
N PRO A 204 -1.33 -31.30 -4.12
CA PRO A 204 -0.46 -32.04 -3.20
C PRO A 204 -0.09 -33.40 -3.78
N GLY A 205 1.21 -33.66 -3.92
CA GLY A 205 1.73 -34.95 -4.40
C GLY A 205 1.53 -35.24 -5.88
N LYS A 206 0.99 -34.31 -6.68
CA LYS A 206 0.67 -34.56 -8.10
C LYS A 206 1.54 -33.80 -9.12
N GLY A 207 2.53 -33.04 -8.66
CA GLY A 207 3.50 -32.38 -9.53
C GLY A 207 2.97 -31.23 -10.39
N TYR A 208 1.66 -30.98 -10.43
CA TYR A 208 1.06 -29.85 -11.14
C TYR A 208 0.57 -28.74 -10.22
N GLY A 209 0.46 -27.55 -10.79
CA GLY A 209 -0.10 -26.39 -10.14
C GLY A 209 -0.25 -25.23 -11.11
N GLY A 210 -0.61 -24.09 -10.56
CA GLY A 210 -0.73 -22.87 -11.33
C GLY A 210 -0.76 -21.64 -10.46
N THR A 211 -0.55 -20.51 -11.11
CA THR A 211 -0.64 -19.19 -10.49
C THR A 211 -1.50 -18.30 -11.38
N TYR A 212 -2.43 -17.58 -10.78
CA TYR A 212 -3.13 -16.48 -11.44
C TYR A 212 -2.84 -15.20 -10.68
N SER A 213 -2.49 -14.13 -11.38
CA SER A 213 -2.28 -12.82 -10.78
C SER A 213 -2.77 -11.71 -11.71
N PHE A 214 -3.33 -10.64 -11.16
CA PHE A 214 -3.77 -9.50 -11.94
C PHE A 214 -3.66 -8.18 -11.17
N ASN A 215 -3.62 -7.09 -11.95
CA ASN A 215 -3.84 -5.73 -11.48
C ASN A 215 -4.97 -5.12 -12.32
N TYR A 216 -6.00 -4.61 -11.65
CA TYR A 216 -7.23 -4.13 -12.26
C TYR A 216 -7.50 -2.68 -11.85
N ASP A 217 -7.69 -1.81 -12.83
CA ASP A 217 -8.18 -0.45 -12.63
C ASP A 217 -9.71 -0.49 -12.61
N VAL A 218 -10.29 -0.38 -11.41
CA VAL A 218 -11.74 -0.43 -11.20
C VAL A 218 -12.41 0.77 -11.86
N ARG A 219 -11.74 1.92 -11.90
CA ARG A 219 -12.32 3.16 -12.43
C ARG A 219 -12.40 3.11 -13.95
N ARG A 220 -11.38 2.58 -14.61
CA ARG A 220 -11.33 2.43 -16.07
C ARG A 220 -11.89 1.09 -16.55
N SER A 221 -12.31 0.22 -15.62
CA SER A 221 -12.85 -1.11 -15.89
C SER A 221 -11.94 -1.99 -16.76
N LEU A 222 -10.63 -1.93 -16.53
CA LEU A 222 -9.64 -2.64 -17.36
C LEU A 222 -8.56 -3.32 -16.53
N PHE A 223 -8.04 -4.43 -17.04
CA PHE A 223 -6.85 -5.07 -16.49
C PHE A 223 -5.60 -4.32 -16.95
N MET A 224 -4.86 -3.75 -16.00
CA MET A 224 -3.55 -3.16 -16.24
C MET A 224 -2.53 -4.23 -16.61
N ASN A 225 -2.60 -5.36 -15.91
CA ASN A 225 -1.93 -6.58 -16.31
C ASN A 225 -2.65 -7.79 -15.74
N GLN A 226 -2.44 -8.94 -16.36
CA GLN A 226 -2.83 -10.24 -15.81
C GLN A 226 -1.83 -11.30 -16.27
N ARG A 227 -1.67 -12.34 -15.46
CA ARG A 227 -0.78 -13.47 -15.73
C ARG A 227 -1.39 -14.76 -15.22
N TRP A 228 -1.41 -15.75 -16.09
CA TRP A 228 -1.81 -17.12 -15.84
C TRP A 228 -0.61 -18.01 -16.06
N VAL A 229 -0.31 -18.88 -15.12
CA VAL A 229 0.71 -19.92 -15.25
C VAL A 229 0.08 -21.23 -14.87
N ALA A 230 0.26 -22.25 -15.70
CA ALA A 230 -0.03 -23.64 -15.37
C ALA A 230 1.23 -24.46 -15.63
N TYR A 231 1.55 -25.39 -14.74
CA TYR A 231 2.70 -26.26 -14.90
C TYR A 231 2.39 -27.69 -14.46
N TYR A 232 3.14 -28.63 -15.03
CA TYR A 232 3.17 -30.04 -14.64
C TYR A 232 4.64 -30.48 -14.58
N ASN A 233 5.07 -30.95 -13.43
CA ASN A 233 6.40 -31.49 -13.18
C ASN A 233 6.30 -32.99 -12.86
N SER A 234 7.02 -33.79 -13.62
CA SER A 234 7.33 -35.19 -13.32
C SER A 234 8.69 -35.30 -12.61
N GLN A 235 9.18 -36.53 -12.40
CA GLN A 235 10.48 -36.77 -11.76
C GLN A 235 11.68 -36.36 -12.64
N CYS A 236 11.52 -36.31 -13.96
CA CYS A 236 12.60 -36.05 -14.91
C CYS A 236 12.39 -34.79 -15.77
N CYS A 237 11.13 -34.38 -15.96
CA CYS A 237 10.78 -33.30 -16.88
C CYS A 237 9.65 -32.42 -16.31
N GLY A 238 9.59 -31.17 -16.75
CA GLY A 238 8.51 -30.23 -16.45
C GLY A 238 8.07 -29.48 -17.68
N VAL A 239 6.78 -29.17 -17.75
CA VAL A 239 6.19 -28.29 -18.77
C VAL A 239 5.44 -27.18 -18.06
N ALA A 240 5.61 -25.94 -18.50
CA ALA A 240 4.80 -24.82 -18.05
C ALA A 240 4.30 -24.01 -19.23
N VAL A 241 3.07 -23.52 -19.10
CA VAL A 241 2.40 -22.61 -20.01
C VAL A 241 2.13 -21.34 -19.23
N GLU A 242 2.53 -20.20 -19.79
CA GLU A 242 2.24 -18.89 -19.25
C GLU A 242 1.52 -18.04 -20.30
N TYR A 243 0.42 -17.41 -19.88
CA TYR A 243 -0.21 -16.33 -20.61
C TYR A 243 -0.10 -15.06 -19.77
N GLN A 244 0.35 -13.96 -20.37
CA GLN A 244 0.37 -12.66 -19.72
C GLN A 244 -0.15 -11.60 -20.67
N SER A 245 -0.85 -10.61 -20.14
CA SER A 245 -1.20 -9.41 -20.90
C SER A 245 -0.85 -8.15 -20.14
N PHE A 246 -0.35 -7.15 -20.84
CA PHE A 246 -0.08 -5.81 -20.33
C PHE A 246 -0.93 -4.80 -21.09
N ASN A 247 -1.61 -3.94 -20.37
CA ASN A 247 -2.34 -2.82 -20.94
C ASN A 247 -1.55 -1.54 -20.68
N TYR A 248 -1.12 -0.88 -21.76
CA TYR A 248 -0.39 0.37 -21.72
C TYR A 248 -1.33 1.59 -21.83
N SER A 249 -2.65 1.37 -21.97
CA SER A 249 -3.65 2.43 -21.91
C SER A 249 -3.59 3.15 -20.55
N GLY A 250 -2.94 4.31 -20.55
CA GLY A 250 -2.67 5.08 -19.34
C GLY A 250 -1.22 5.55 -19.19
N THR A 251 -0.30 5.11 -20.04
CA THR A 251 1.04 5.74 -20.15
C THR A 251 0.94 7.05 -20.93
N THR A 252 1.69 8.08 -20.54
CA THR A 252 1.79 9.36 -21.28
C THR A 252 2.56 9.22 -22.60
N LEU A 253 3.18 8.07 -22.83
CA LEU A 253 3.86 7.74 -24.06
C LEU A 253 2.82 7.22 -25.06
N ASN A 254 2.85 7.77 -26.27
CA ASN A 254 2.08 7.26 -27.40
C ASN A 254 2.76 5.98 -27.91
N ILE A 255 2.65 4.91 -27.12
CA ILE A 255 3.14 3.60 -27.49
C ILE A 255 2.09 3.05 -28.48
N GLY A 256 2.47 2.83 -29.74
CA GLY A 256 1.59 2.28 -30.79
C GLY A 256 1.02 0.88 -30.50
N VAL A 257 1.20 0.37 -29.28
CA VAL A 257 0.66 -0.87 -28.75
C VAL A 257 -0.11 -0.52 -27.48
N VAL A 258 -1.44 -0.52 -27.57
CA VAL A 258 -2.32 -0.26 -26.43
C VAL A 258 -2.32 -1.46 -25.47
N GLN A 259 -2.19 -2.68 -26.02
CA GLN A 259 -2.22 -3.92 -25.26
C GLN A 259 -1.27 -4.95 -25.89
N ASP A 260 -0.47 -5.60 -25.05
CA ASP A 260 0.48 -6.65 -25.43
C ASP A 260 0.07 -7.96 -24.77
N HIS A 261 -0.07 -9.02 -25.57
CA HIS A 261 -0.37 -10.37 -25.11
C HIS A 261 0.83 -11.26 -25.40
N ARG A 262 1.29 -12.00 -24.39
CA ARG A 262 2.42 -12.94 -24.54
C ARG A 262 1.99 -14.31 -24.08
N PHE A 263 2.41 -15.30 -24.86
CA PHE A 263 2.15 -16.69 -24.59
C PHE A 263 3.46 -17.45 -24.63
N ASN A 264 3.85 -18.02 -23.50
CA ASN A 264 5.12 -18.69 -23.31
C ASN A 264 4.87 -20.17 -22.99
N ILE A 265 5.65 -21.05 -23.62
CA ILE A 265 5.77 -22.46 -23.23
C ILE A 265 7.22 -22.70 -22.84
N SER A 266 7.44 -23.33 -21.70
CA SER A 266 8.77 -23.70 -21.22
C SER A 266 8.83 -25.18 -20.86
N PHE A 267 9.96 -25.80 -21.16
CA PHE A 267 10.27 -27.18 -20.81
C PHE A 267 11.48 -27.20 -19.87
N THR A 268 11.42 -28.03 -18.84
CA THR A 268 12.50 -28.17 -17.84
C THR A 268 12.95 -29.63 -17.82
N LEU A 269 14.24 -29.89 -17.90
CA LEU A 269 14.82 -31.21 -17.66
C LEU A 269 15.63 -31.18 -16.36
N ALA A 270 15.38 -32.16 -15.49
CA ALA A 270 16.10 -32.29 -14.24
C ALA A 270 17.62 -32.40 -14.50
N GLY A 271 18.40 -31.53 -13.86
CA GLY A 271 19.87 -31.53 -13.96
C GLY A 271 20.47 -30.86 -15.21
N ILE A 272 19.66 -30.42 -16.18
CA ILE A 272 20.15 -29.76 -17.42
C ILE A 272 19.71 -28.29 -17.47
N GLY A 273 18.53 -27.97 -16.94
CA GLY A 273 18.00 -26.61 -16.88
C GLY A 273 16.64 -26.48 -17.58
N SER A 274 16.18 -25.24 -17.70
CA SER A 274 14.92 -24.89 -18.37
C SER A 274 15.22 -24.15 -19.68
N PHE A 275 14.50 -24.51 -20.76
CA PHE A 275 14.50 -23.73 -21.99
C PHE A 275 13.10 -23.17 -22.26
N SER A 276 13.07 -21.93 -22.73
CA SER A 276 11.86 -21.13 -22.98
C SER A 276 12.02 -20.36 -24.30
N ASN A 277 10.88 -19.96 -24.88
CA ASN A 277 10.66 -19.18 -26.13
C ASN A 277 10.53 -19.96 -27.44
N LEU A 278 9.28 -20.19 -27.85
CA LEU A 278 8.91 -20.45 -29.25
C LEU A 278 7.95 -19.40 -29.84
N LEU A 279 7.33 -18.53 -29.02
CA LEU A 279 6.36 -17.54 -29.48
C LEU A 279 6.59 -16.22 -28.71
N GLY A 280 7.09 -15.19 -29.40
CA GLY A 280 7.30 -13.85 -28.84
C GLY A 280 5.98 -13.07 -28.63
N SER A 281 6.10 -11.82 -28.17
CA SER A 281 4.98 -10.87 -28.00
C SER A 281 4.02 -10.88 -29.19
N PHE A 282 2.77 -11.26 -28.96
CA PHE A 282 1.68 -11.13 -29.91
C PHE A 282 0.96 -9.80 -29.65
N GLY A 283 1.62 -8.71 -30.02
CA GLY A 283 1.06 -7.38 -29.82
C GLY A 283 1.91 -6.30 -30.49
N GLY A 284 1.84 -6.21 -31.81
CA GLY A 284 2.63 -5.24 -32.56
C GLY A 284 2.39 -5.18 -34.06
N GLN A 285 1.14 -5.31 -34.52
CA GLN A 285 0.73 -4.79 -35.82
C GLN A 285 -0.73 -4.35 -35.76
N GLN A 286 -0.97 -3.06 -35.58
CA GLN A 286 -2.09 -2.39 -36.23
C GLN A 286 -1.53 -1.59 -37.39
N GLY A 287 -2.16 -1.77 -38.55
CA GLY A 287 -1.66 -1.36 -39.85
C GLY A 287 -1.46 0.14 -40.01
N ARG A 288 -0.69 0.42 -41.07
CA ARG A 288 -0.40 1.70 -41.74
C ARG A 288 -1.40 2.83 -41.51
#